data_AF-A0A842RZR0-F1
#
_entry.id   AF-A0A842RZR0-F1
#
_cell.length_a   1.000
_cell.length_b   1.000
_cell.length_c   1.000
_cell.angle_alpha   90.00
_cell.angle_beta   90.00
_cell.angle_gamma   90.00
#
_symmetry.space_group_name_H-M   'P 1'
#
loop_
_entity.id
_entity.type
_entity.pdbx_description
1 polymer ?
#
loop_
_entity_poly.entity_id
_entity_poly.type
_entity_poly.pdbx_seq_one_letter_code
_entity_poly.pdbx_strand_id
1 'polypeptide(L)'
;KQWTGYPTQKHHRLLDRIIKLGSNEGDLIADFFCGSGTTLYAAENLKRRWIGCDNSQYAIYLTRKRLIELKIKLKTSNDIPFAILAELTSKKRKLIESGFFEKDLEIKRKN
;
A
#
# COMPACT_ATOMS: atom_id res chain seq x y z
N LYS A 1 -0.10 6.17 21.28
CA LYS A 1 0.07 4.84 20.64
C LYS A 1 -1.28 4.49 19.99
N GLN A 2 -1.37 4.24 18.68
CA GLN A 2 -2.62 3.78 18.05
C GLN A 2 -2.53 2.27 17.87
N TRP A 3 -3.29 1.49 18.63
CA TRP A 3 -3.36 0.04 18.51
C TRP A 3 -4.41 -0.36 17.47
N THR A 4 -4.04 -1.21 16.52
CA THR A 4 -4.96 -1.69 15.46
C THR A 4 -5.47 -3.11 15.68
N GLY A 5 -5.11 -3.76 16.79
CA GLY A 5 -5.39 -5.19 16.99
C GLY A 5 -4.45 -6.13 16.24
N TYR A 6 -3.37 -5.62 15.63
CA TYR A 6 -2.40 -6.44 14.89
C TYR A 6 -1.12 -6.64 15.72
N PRO A 7 -0.69 -7.89 15.97
CA PRO A 7 0.37 -8.20 16.95
C PRO A 7 1.69 -7.46 16.71
N THR A 8 2.08 -7.31 15.44
CA THR A 8 3.40 -6.80 15.04
C THR A 8 3.35 -5.39 14.44
N GLN A 9 2.36 -4.59 14.83
CA GLN A 9 2.17 -3.24 14.29
C GLN A 9 3.42 -2.34 14.50
N LYS A 10 3.94 -1.80 13.40
CA LYS A 10 5.08 -0.84 13.40
C LYS A 10 4.67 0.50 14.00
N HIS A 11 5.62 1.24 14.61
CA HIS A 11 5.35 2.56 15.16
C HIS A 11 5.28 3.65 14.07
N HIS A 12 4.13 4.32 13.93
CA HIS A 12 3.88 5.28 12.83
C HIS A 12 4.97 6.36 12.66
N ARG A 13 5.43 6.99 13.74
CA ARG A 13 6.44 8.08 13.67
C ARG A 13 7.76 7.65 13.03
N LEU A 14 8.11 6.36 13.14
CA LEU A 14 9.33 5.83 12.53
C LEU A 14 9.15 5.75 11.01
N LEU A 15 8.01 5.26 10.54
CA LEU A 15 7.72 5.16 9.11
C LEU A 15 7.60 6.52 8.45
N ASP A 16 7.01 7.52 9.12
CA ASP A 16 6.97 8.89 8.59
C ASP A 16 8.39 9.43 8.31
N ARG A 17 9.33 9.16 9.23
CA ARG A 17 10.72 9.59 9.07
C ARG A 17 11.40 8.85 7.92
N ILE A 18 11.26 7.53 7.86
CA ILE A 18 11.86 6.71 6.79
C ILE A 18 11.34 7.15 5.42
N ILE A 19 10.02 7.33 5.28
CA ILE A 19 9.40 7.75 4.01
C ILE A 19 9.89 9.15 3.60
N LYS A 20 9.94 10.12 4.54
CA LYS A 20 10.45 11.47 4.23
C LYS A 20 11.92 11.48 3.79
N LEU A 21 12.75 10.59 4.33
CA LEU A 21 14.16 10.50 3.96
C LEU A 21 14.36 9.80 2.61
N GLY A 22 13.49 8.86 2.26
CA GLY A 22 13.63 8.02 1.08
C GLY A 22 12.76 8.38 -0.13
N SER A 23 11.87 9.38 -0.03
CA SER A 23 10.98 9.76 -1.12
C SER A 23 10.46 11.21 -1.04
N ASN A 24 10.00 11.71 -2.18
CA ASN A 24 9.31 12.99 -2.33
C ASN A 24 7.79 12.81 -2.38
N GLU A 25 7.04 13.93 -2.30
CA GLU A 25 5.60 13.93 -2.54
C GLU A 25 5.29 13.39 -3.96
N GLY A 26 4.25 12.57 -4.10
CA GLY A 26 3.88 11.92 -5.36
C GLY A 26 4.65 10.63 -5.73
N ASP A 27 5.79 10.36 -5.08
CA ASP A 27 6.54 9.13 -5.28
C ASP A 27 5.74 7.88 -4.86
N LEU A 28 6.10 6.74 -5.44
CA LEU A 28 5.46 5.46 -5.18
C LEU A 28 6.19 4.68 -4.07
N ILE A 29 5.46 4.35 -3.01
CA ILE A 29 5.93 3.49 -1.91
C ILE A 29 5.35 2.08 -2.06
N ALA A 30 6.18 1.05 -1.89
CA ALA A 30 5.72 -0.34 -1.93
C ALA A 30 5.99 -1.05 -0.59
N ASP A 31 5.00 -1.76 -0.07
CA ASP A 31 5.14 -2.64 1.10
C ASP A 31 4.42 -3.98 0.87
N PHE A 32 5.19 -5.04 0.62
CA PHE A 32 4.65 -6.37 0.29
C PHE A 32 4.37 -7.26 1.51
N PHE A 33 4.56 -6.72 2.72
CA PHE A 33 4.22 -7.36 4.00
C PHE A 33 3.55 -6.32 4.90
N CYS A 34 2.50 -5.69 4.36
CA CYS A 34 1.99 -4.44 4.93
C CYS A 34 1.29 -4.61 6.28
N GLY A 35 0.87 -5.83 6.64
CA GLY A 35 0.22 -6.13 7.91
C GLY A 35 -0.99 -5.23 8.15
N SER A 36 -0.99 -4.50 9.26
CA SER A 36 -2.02 -3.49 9.58
C SER A 36 -1.97 -2.20 8.74
N GLY A 37 -1.13 -2.14 7.70
CA GLY A 37 -1.11 -1.06 6.73
C GLY A 37 -0.43 0.22 7.23
N THR A 38 0.45 0.14 8.23
CA THR A 38 1.06 1.34 8.83
C THR A 38 1.94 2.10 7.84
N THR A 39 2.69 1.39 6.98
CA THR A 39 3.50 2.01 5.92
C THR A 39 2.63 2.75 4.91
N LEU A 40 1.53 2.13 4.49
CA LEU A 40 0.59 2.69 3.51
C LEU A 40 -0.13 3.92 4.09
N TYR A 41 -0.55 3.84 5.35
CA TYR A 41 -1.14 4.96 6.07
C TYR A 41 -0.18 6.16 6.14
N ALA A 42 1.09 5.91 6.47
CA ALA A 42 2.12 6.94 6.52
C ALA A 42 2.37 7.54 5.12
N ALA A 43 2.47 6.70 4.09
CA ALA A 43 2.63 7.14 2.71
C ALA A 43 1.46 8.05 2.26
N GLU A 44 0.21 7.62 2.47
CA GLU A 44 -0.99 8.40 2.15
C GLU A 44 -1.00 9.74 2.89
N ASN A 45 -0.74 9.73 4.21
CA ASN A 45 -0.72 10.95 5.02
C ASN A 45 0.39 11.93 4.60
N LEU A 46 1.48 11.41 4.05
CA LEU A 46 2.58 12.19 3.46
C LEU A 46 2.36 12.47 1.97
N LYS A 47 1.18 12.20 1.41
CA LYS A 47 0.85 12.44 0.00
C LYS A 47 1.77 11.71 -1.00
N ARG A 48 2.18 10.50 -0.64
CA ARG A 48 2.83 9.54 -1.55
C ARG A 48 1.78 8.61 -2.13
N ARG A 49 2.02 8.12 -3.35
CA ARG A 49 1.29 6.98 -3.89
C ARG A 49 1.80 5.72 -3.21
N TRP A 50 0.99 4.67 -3.15
CA TRP A 50 1.42 3.41 -2.55
C TRP A 50 0.82 2.18 -3.20
N ILE A 51 1.55 1.07 -3.10
CA ILE A 51 1.08 -0.29 -3.38
C ILE A 51 1.40 -1.13 -2.15
N GLY A 52 0.41 -1.90 -1.68
CA GLY A 52 0.62 -2.81 -0.57
C GLY A 52 0.01 -4.17 -0.83
N CYS A 53 0.67 -5.21 -0.35
CA CYS A 53 0.08 -6.55 -0.27
C CYS A 53 0.42 -7.23 1.05
N ASP A 54 -0.39 -8.22 1.39
CA ASP A 54 -0.20 -9.12 2.51
C ASP A 54 -0.97 -10.41 2.20
N ASN A 55 -0.50 -11.55 2.70
CA ASN A 55 -1.16 -12.84 2.51
C ASN A 55 -2.34 -13.04 3.49
N SER A 56 -2.36 -12.29 4.59
CA SER A 56 -3.41 -12.39 5.60
C SER A 56 -4.65 -11.57 5.21
N GLN A 57 -5.78 -12.23 5.04
CA GLN A 57 -7.06 -11.55 4.81
C GLN A 57 -7.41 -10.58 5.93
N TYR A 58 -7.06 -10.90 7.18
CA TYR A 58 -7.26 -10.03 8.33
C TYR A 58 -6.39 -8.76 8.25
N ALA A 59 -5.13 -8.90 7.83
CA ALA A 59 -4.23 -7.76 7.58
C ALA A 59 -4.80 -6.82 6.51
N ILE A 60 -5.28 -7.38 5.39
CA ILE A 60 -5.93 -6.62 4.31
C ILE A 60 -7.19 -5.91 4.81
N TYR A 61 -8.04 -6.58 5.59
CA TYR A 61 -9.24 -5.99 6.20
C TYR A 61 -8.89 -4.78 7.09
N LEU A 62 -7.95 -4.95 8.01
CA LEU A 62 -7.52 -3.87 8.93
C LEU A 62 -6.92 -2.69 8.17
N THR A 63 -6.05 -2.99 7.19
CA THR A 63 -5.44 -1.99 6.31
C THR A 63 -6.50 -1.19 5.57
N ARG A 64 -7.49 -1.86 4.97
CA ARG A 64 -8.61 -1.23 4.26
C ARG A 64 -9.40 -0.30 5.17
N LYS A 65 -9.83 -0.79 6.34
CA LYS A 65 -10.59 0.00 7.31
C LYS A 65 -9.83 1.27 7.69
N ARG A 66 -8.54 1.11 8.04
CA ARG A 66 -7.67 2.21 8.47
C ARG A 66 -7.46 3.28 7.39
N LEU A 67 -7.31 2.87 6.13
CA LEU A 67 -7.13 3.79 5.00
C LEU A 67 -8.42 4.55 4.64
N ILE A 68 -9.58 3.89 4.72
CA ILE A 68 -10.88 4.55 4.53
C ILE A 68 -11.10 5.64 5.60
N GLU A 69 -10.85 5.30 6.86
CA GLU A 69 -10.94 6.26 7.98
C GLU A 69 -10.01 7.47 7.78
N LEU A 70 -8.78 7.23 7.29
CA LEU A 70 -7.85 8.31 6.96
C LEU A 70 -8.39 9.24 5.88
N LYS A 71 -8.92 8.70 4.78
CA LYS A 71 -9.47 9.52 3.69
C LYS A 71 -10.65 10.37 4.11
N ILE A 72 -11.57 9.80 4.90
CA ILE A 72 -12.68 10.53 5.50
C ILE A 72 -12.15 11.71 6.32
N LYS A 73 -11.11 11.47 7.14
CA LYS A 73 -10.48 12.52 7.96
C LYS A 73 -9.80 13.60 7.12
N LEU A 74 -9.15 13.24 6.01
CA LEU A 74 -8.45 14.17 5.12
C LEU A 74 -9.39 14.95 4.19
N LYS A 75 -10.70 14.65 4.15
CA LYS A 75 -11.70 15.23 3.24
C LYS A 75 -11.29 15.15 1.76
N THR A 76 -10.48 14.15 1.40
CA THR A 76 -10.03 13.91 0.02
C THR A 76 -11.12 13.20 -0.77
N SER A 77 -11.13 13.35 -2.11
CA SER A 77 -12.10 12.67 -2.99
C SER A 77 -12.17 11.16 -2.71
N ASN A 78 -13.34 10.58 -2.98
CA ASN A 78 -13.63 9.14 -2.84
C ASN A 78 -12.88 8.27 -3.87
N ASP A 79 -11.82 8.77 -4.52
CA ASP A 79 -10.94 7.97 -5.36
C ASP A 79 -10.18 6.99 -4.46
N ILE A 80 -10.80 5.86 -4.20
CA ILE A 80 -10.17 4.72 -3.54
C ILE A 80 -9.01 4.31 -4.44
N PRO A 81 -7.76 4.23 -3.95
CA PRO A 81 -6.65 3.73 -4.74
C PRO A 81 -7.07 2.38 -5.32
N PHE A 82 -6.94 2.28 -6.64
CA PHE A 82 -7.46 1.25 -7.55
C PHE A 82 -7.09 -0.22 -7.21
N ALA A 83 -6.46 -0.49 -6.07
CA ALA A 83 -5.93 -1.80 -5.75
C ALA A 83 -6.12 -2.20 -4.27
N ILE A 84 -7.35 -2.14 -3.75
CA ILE A 84 -7.74 -3.11 -2.70
C ILE A 84 -8.22 -4.37 -3.40
N LEU A 85 -7.26 -5.14 -3.92
CA LEU A 85 -7.52 -6.35 -4.69
C LEU A 85 -7.62 -7.56 -3.75
N ALA A 86 -8.78 -7.71 -3.13
CA ALA A 86 -9.21 -9.02 -2.66
C ALA A 86 -9.98 -9.79 -3.77
N GLU A 87 -10.50 -9.10 -4.79
CA GLU A 87 -11.26 -9.74 -5.87
C GLU A 87 -10.47 -9.84 -7.18
N LEU A 88 -10.44 -11.06 -7.73
CA LEU A 88 -10.04 -11.35 -9.11
C LEU A 88 -11.04 -10.74 -10.07
N THR A 89 -10.88 -9.46 -10.40
CA THR A 89 -11.63 -8.84 -11.50
C THR A 89 -11.20 -9.48 -12.83
N SER A 90 -12.11 -9.48 -13.81
CA SER A 90 -11.88 -10.02 -15.15
C SER A 90 -10.67 -9.39 -15.85
N LYS A 91 -10.38 -8.11 -15.58
CA LYS A 91 -9.20 -7.40 -16.08
C LYS A 91 -7.90 -7.93 -15.46
N LYS A 92 -7.93 -8.39 -14.20
CA LYS A 92 -6.78 -8.94 -13.48
C LYS A 92 -6.53 -10.41 -13.84
N ARG A 93 -7.58 -11.20 -14.06
CA ARG A 93 -7.44 -12.53 -14.70
C ARG A 93 -6.72 -12.42 -16.03
N LYS A 94 -7.17 -11.51 -16.90
CA LYS A 94 -6.49 -11.23 -18.18
C LYS A 94 -5.02 -10.83 -18.02
N LEU A 95 -4.65 -10.11 -16.95
CA LEU A 95 -3.25 -9.73 -16.70
C LEU A 95 -2.40 -10.91 -16.20
N ILE A 96 -2.99 -11.79 -15.38
CA ILE A 96 -2.30 -13.01 -14.91
C ILE A 96 -2.13 -13.98 -16.09
N GLU A 97 -3.19 -14.17 -16.87
CA GLU A 97 -3.23 -15.06 -18.04
C GLU A 97 -2.44 -14.51 -19.24
N SER A 98 -2.04 -13.24 -19.25
CA SER A 98 -1.31 -12.65 -20.38
C SER A 98 0.18 -13.01 -20.41
N GLY A 99 0.66 -13.85 -19.48
CA GLY A 99 2.08 -14.15 -19.32
C GLY A 99 2.92 -12.94 -18.89
N PHE A 100 2.29 -11.86 -18.41
CA PHE A 100 3.00 -10.66 -17.96
C PHE A 100 4.04 -10.96 -16.86
N PHE A 101 3.71 -11.87 -15.94
CA PHE A 101 4.59 -12.28 -14.84
C PHE A 101 5.65 -13.33 -15.25
N GLU A 102 5.53 -13.88 -16.46
CA GLU A 102 6.46 -14.87 -17.01
C GLU A 102 7.60 -14.22 -17.81
N LYS A 103 7.60 -12.89 -17.92
CA LYS A 103 8.65 -12.15 -18.62
C LYS A 103 9.86 -11.94 -17.72
N ASP A 104 11.03 -12.26 -18.25
CA ASP A 104 12.30 -11.86 -17.64
C ASP A 104 12.40 -10.33 -17.60
N LEU A 105 12.52 -9.79 -16.38
CA LEU A 105 12.66 -8.35 -16.15
C LEU A 105 14.15 -7.97 -16.16
N GLU A 106 14.61 -7.34 -17.24
CA GLU A 106 15.91 -6.68 -17.26
C GLU A 106 15.85 -5.31 -16.55
N ILE A 107 16.45 -5.23 -15.36
CA ILE A 107 16.61 -3.95 -14.64
C ILE A 107 17.75 -3.18 -15.30
N LYS A 108 17.41 -2.27 -16.22
CA LYS A 108 18.37 -1.32 -16.79
C LYS A 108 18.70 -0.23 -15.78
N ARG A 109 19.86 -0.34 -15.13
CA ARG A 109 20.44 0.79 -14.38
C ARG A 109 21.03 1.77 -15.39
N LYS A 110 20.61 3.04 -15.34
CA LYS A 110 21.31 4.12 -16.04
C LYS A 110 22.65 4.33 -15.33
N ASN A 111 23.74 4.28 -16.09
CA ASN A 111 25.06 4.77 -15.67
C ASN A 111 25.03 6.28 -15.49
#